data_AF-A0A9E5CHY1-F1
#
_entry.id   AF-A0A9E5CHY1-F1
#
_cell.length_a   1.000
_cell.length_b   1.000
_cell.length_c   1.000
_cell.angle_alpha   90.00
_cell.angle_beta   90.00
_cell.angle_gamma   90.00
#
_symmetry.space_group_name_H-M   'P 1'
#
loop_
_entity.id
_entity.type
_entity.pdbx_description
1 polymer ?
#
loop_
_entity_poly.entity_id
_entity_poly.type
_entity_poly.pdbx_seq_one_letter_code
_entity_poly.pdbx_strand_id
1 'polypeptide(L)'
;MERTQIYLTGKERKILKAMAARLGRSRSALIREAVDRYIERDQERSRLDFLRQARGIWATRDDLPDFEEVRRELDRIGSPSD
;
A
#
# COMPACT_ATOMS: atom_id res chain seq x y z
N MET A 1 -10.83 -12.47 13.15
CA MET A 1 -9.59 -13.10 12.68
C MET A 1 -9.85 -14.57 12.44
N GLU A 2 -9.47 -15.08 11.27
CA GLU A 2 -9.56 -16.50 10.97
C GLU A 2 -8.25 -17.21 11.37
N ARG A 3 -8.37 -18.46 11.84
CA ARG A 3 -7.21 -19.24 12.30
C ARG A 3 -6.56 -19.92 11.09
N THR A 4 -5.33 -19.51 10.78
CA THR A 4 -4.55 -20.09 9.68
C THR A 4 -3.31 -20.80 10.22
N GLN A 5 -3.07 -22.02 9.74
CA GLN A 5 -1.82 -22.73 10.01
C GLN A 5 -0.77 -22.30 9.00
N ILE A 6 0.43 -21.97 9.50
CA ILE A 6 1.60 -21.64 8.66
C ILE A 6 2.76 -22.54 9.04
N TYR A 7 3.55 -22.91 8.05
CA TYR A 7 4.79 -23.64 8.26
C TYR A 7 5.95 -22.65 8.43
N LEU A 8 6.77 -22.89 9.44
CA LEU A 8 7.97 -22.13 9.73
C LEU A 8 9.11 -23.10 9.98
N THR A 9 10.30 -22.76 9.52
CA THR A 9 11.51 -23.46 9.90
C THR A 9 11.75 -23.33 11.41
N GLY A 10 12.52 -24.26 11.98
CA GLY A 10 12.91 -24.20 13.38
C GLY A 10 13.66 -22.89 13.73
N LYS A 11 14.47 -22.38 12.78
CA LYS A 11 15.20 -21.12 12.91
C LYS A 11 14.25 -19.92 13.01
N GLU A 12 13.30 -19.79 12.08
CA GLU A 12 12.31 -18.69 12.09
C GLU A 12 11.48 -18.70 13.36
N ARG A 13 11.02 -19.88 13.80
CA ARG A 13 10.27 -20.03 15.05
C ARG A 13 11.08 -19.55 16.27
N LYS A 14 12.37 -19.86 16.33
CA LYS A 14 13.28 -19.43 17.42
C LYS A 14 13.47 -17.91 17.40
N ILE A 15 13.71 -17.34 16.22
CA ILE A 15 13.89 -15.89 16.05
C ILE A 15 12.60 -15.15 16.40
N LEU A 16 11.44 -15.58 15.90
CA LEU A 16 10.14 -14.98 16.23
C LEU A 16 9.84 -15.03 17.73
N LYS A 17 10.16 -16.13 18.40
CA LYS A 17 10.00 -16.22 19.86
C LYS A 17 10.88 -15.21 20.60
N ALA A 18 12.14 -15.06 20.19
CA ALA A 18 13.06 -14.09 20.80
C ALA A 18 12.61 -12.64 20.54
N MET A 19 12.15 -12.32 19.32
CA MET A 19 11.62 -11.00 18.99
C MET A 19 10.35 -10.69 19.78
N ALA A 20 9.42 -11.63 19.87
CA ALA A 20 8.18 -11.50 20.63
C ALA A 20 8.47 -11.16 22.11
N ALA A 21 9.40 -11.90 22.74
CA ALA A 21 9.83 -11.64 24.11
C ALA A 21 10.47 -10.25 24.27
N ARG A 22 11.39 -9.89 23.38
CA ARG A 22 12.07 -8.59 23.40
C ARG A 22 11.12 -7.40 23.22
N LEU A 23 10.07 -7.58 22.42
CA LEU A 23 9.10 -6.52 22.10
C LEU A 23 7.87 -6.52 23.02
N GLY A 24 7.75 -7.47 23.96
CA GLY A 24 6.56 -7.60 24.81
C GLY A 24 5.28 -7.92 24.02
N ARG A 25 5.39 -8.55 22.84
CA ARG A 25 4.28 -8.81 21.92
C ARG A 25 4.12 -10.29 21.66
N SER A 26 2.91 -10.72 21.27
CA SER A 26 2.70 -12.12 20.88
C SER A 26 3.35 -12.43 19.53
N ARG A 27 3.77 -13.69 19.31
CA ARG A 27 4.26 -14.15 18.00
C ARG A 27 3.23 -13.91 16.90
N SER A 28 1.96 -14.15 17.20
CA SER A 28 0.84 -13.94 16.28
C SER A 28 0.73 -12.48 15.87
N ALA A 29 0.98 -11.53 16.78
CA ALA A 29 0.99 -10.10 16.44
C ALA A 29 2.12 -9.74 15.48
N LEU A 30 3.33 -10.28 15.69
CA LEU A 30 4.47 -10.04 14.79
C LEU A 30 4.26 -10.66 13.41
N ILE A 31 3.70 -11.87 13.34
CA ILE A 31 3.40 -12.52 12.06
C ILE A 31 2.37 -11.70 11.28
N ARG A 32 1.31 -11.22 11.94
CA ARG A 32 0.30 -10.39 11.29
C ARG A 32 0.89 -9.10 10.74
N GLU A 33 1.64 -8.37 11.57
CA GLU A 33 2.30 -7.14 11.12
C GLU A 33 3.22 -7.38 9.92
N ALA A 34 3.93 -8.51 9.88
CA ALA A 34 4.75 -8.87 8.73
C ALA A 34 3.92 -9.14 7.48
N VAL A 35 2.78 -9.82 7.61
CA VAL A 35 1.84 -10.08 6.51
C VAL A 35 1.19 -8.77 6.02
N ASP A 36 0.73 -7.92 6.93
CA ASP A 36 0.10 -6.63 6.60
C ASP A 36 1.08 -5.77 5.80
N ARG A 37 2.32 -5.62 6.28
CA ARG A 37 3.38 -4.89 5.56
C ARG A 37 3.73 -5.48 4.21
N TYR A 38 3.62 -6.81 4.07
CA TYR A 38 3.89 -7.47 2.79
C TYR A 38 2.78 -7.14 1.78
N ILE A 39 1.51 -7.19 2.21
CA ILE A 39 0.36 -6.85 1.39
C ILE A 39 0.39 -5.37 0.97
N GLU A 40 0.66 -4.45 1.90
CA GLU A 40 0.75 -3.02 1.61
C GLU A 40 1.79 -2.72 0.53
N ARG A 41 2.98 -3.35 0.63
CA ARG A 41 4.05 -3.19 -0.37
C ARG A 41 3.69 -3.76 -1.74
N ASP A 42 2.96 -4.87 -1.76
CA ASP A 42 2.49 -5.47 -3.01
C ASP A 42 1.44 -4.57 -3.69
N GLN A 43 0.51 -4.03 -2.91
CA GLN A 43 -0.49 -3.07 -3.40
C GLN A 43 0.14 -1.79 -3.93
N GLU A 44 1.14 -1.23 -3.23
CA GLU A 44 1.87 -0.04 -3.68
C GLU A 44 2.60 -0.31 -5.01
N ARG A 45 3.27 -1.46 -5.13
CA ARG A 45 3.92 -1.88 -6.38
C ARG A 45 2.91 -2.00 -7.51
N SER A 46 1.78 -2.67 -7.26
CA SER A 46 0.71 -2.86 -8.25
C SER A 46 0.14 -1.52 -8.75
N ARG A 47 -0.13 -0.59 -7.82
CA ARG A 47 -0.60 0.77 -8.16
C ARG A 47 0.41 1.50 -9.05
N LEU A 48 1.68 1.44 -8.69
CA LEU A 48 2.75 2.12 -9.42
C LEU A 48 2.95 1.51 -10.82
N ASP A 49 2.86 0.19 -10.95
CA ASP A 49 2.91 -0.48 -12.25
C ASP A 49 1.68 -0.14 -13.12
N PHE A 50 0.49 -0.02 -12.54
CA PHE A 50 -0.70 0.45 -13.25
C PHE A 50 -0.53 1.89 -13.77
N LEU A 51 -0.02 2.81 -12.94
CA LEU A 51 0.28 4.18 -13.36
C LEU A 51 1.32 4.24 -14.49
N ARG A 52 2.33 3.36 -14.45
CA ARG A 52 3.33 3.25 -15.52
C ARG A 52 2.73 2.74 -16.82
N GLN A 53 1.82 1.76 -16.76
CA GLN A 53 1.10 1.28 -17.93
C GLN A 53 0.19 2.38 -18.52
N ALA A 54 -0.41 3.19 -17.66
CA ALA A 54 -1.26 4.30 -18.09
C ALA A 54 -0.50 5.51 -18.66
N ARG A 55 0.83 5.52 -18.57
CA ARG A 55 1.65 6.64 -19.02
C ARG A 55 1.49 6.87 -20.52
N GLY A 56 0.98 8.04 -20.88
CA GLY A 56 0.85 8.46 -22.29
C GLY A 56 -0.43 8.02 -22.99
N ILE A 57 -1.39 7.40 -22.27
CA ILE A 57 -2.71 7.02 -22.83
C ILE A 57 -3.42 8.21 -23.52
N TRP A 58 -3.15 9.43 -23.06
CA TRP A 58 -3.76 10.66 -23.55
C TRP A 58 -2.81 11.55 -24.37
N ALA A 59 -1.56 11.13 -24.58
CA ALA A 59 -0.53 11.98 -25.20
C ALA A 59 -0.79 12.30 -26.67
N THR A 60 -1.56 11.46 -27.36
CA THR A 60 -1.88 11.63 -28.80
C THR A 60 -3.35 12.01 -29.03
N ARG A 61 -4.07 12.41 -27.97
CA ARG A 61 -5.46 12.84 -28.07
C ARG A 61 -5.51 14.36 -28.24
N ASP A 62 -6.34 14.79 -29.17
CA ASP A 62 -6.59 16.19 -29.51
C ASP A 62 -7.95 16.70 -28.99
N ASP A 63 -8.76 15.81 -28.42
CA ASP A 63 -10.11 16.08 -27.90
C ASP A 63 -10.16 16.42 -26.41
N LEU A 64 -8.99 16.63 -25.79
CA LEU A 64 -8.88 16.83 -24.34
C LEU A 64 -9.01 18.32 -23.95
N PRO A 65 -9.63 18.61 -22.80
CA PRO A 65 -9.76 19.98 -22.30
C PRO A 65 -8.42 20.55 -21.83
N ASP A 66 -8.36 21.87 -21.62
CA ASP A 66 -7.22 22.52 -20.96
C ASP A 66 -7.12 22.06 -19.50
N PHE A 67 -6.14 21.21 -19.20
CA PHE A 67 -5.95 20.64 -17.88
C PHE A 67 -5.58 21.68 -16.81
N GLU A 68 -4.98 22.82 -17.17
CA GLU A 68 -4.68 23.89 -16.23
C GLU A 68 -5.97 24.60 -15.78
N GLU A 69 -6.91 24.78 -16.70
CA GLU A 69 -8.24 25.32 -16.37
C GLU A 69 -9.02 24.37 -15.47
N VAL A 70 -9.07 23.08 -15.84
CA VAL A 70 -9.73 22.04 -15.04
C VAL A 70 -9.11 21.95 -13.63
N ARG A 71 -7.77 22.05 -13.51
CA ARG A 71 -7.10 22.03 -12.20
C ARG A 71 -7.51 23.22 -11.33
N ARG A 72 -7.53 24.43 -11.89
CA ARG A 72 -7.95 25.66 -11.18
C ARG A 72 -9.39 25.61 -10.71
N GLU A 73 -10.29 24.96 -11.45
CA GLU A 73 -11.67 24.73 -11.01
C GLU A 73 -11.74 23.81 -9.79
N LEU A 74 -11.02 22.69 -9.83
CA LEU A 74 -11.00 21.73 -8.72
C LEU A 74 -10.35 22.30 -7.46
N ASP A 75 -9.30 23.10 -7.59
CA ASP A 75 -8.67 23.79 -6.45
C ASP A 75 -9.64 24.75 -5.75
N ARG A 76 -10.51 25.43 -6.51
CA ARG A 76 -11.56 26.31 -5.96
C ARG A 76 -12.65 25.55 -5.20
N ILE A 77 -12.92 24.30 -5.57
CA ILE A 77 -13.91 23.44 -4.89
C ILE A 77 -13.34 22.82 -3.61
N GLY A 78 -12.01 22.61 -3.56
CA GLY A 78 -11.31 22.00 -2.42
C GLY A 78 -10.98 22.94 -1.26
N SER A 79 -11.04 24.26 -1.46
CA SER A 79 -10.93 25.23 -0.37
C SER A 79 -12.25 25.26 0.41
N PRO A 80 -12.26 24.96 1.72
CA PRO A 80 -13.44 25.24 2.53
C PRO A 80 -13.68 26.74 2.46
N SER A 81 -14.89 27.14 2.09
CA SER A 81 -15.34 28.51 2.33
C SER A 81 -15.34 28.74 3.85
N ASP A 82 -14.62 29.77 4.30
CA ASP A 82 -14.65 30.28 5.68
C ASP A 82 -16.09 30.59 6.14
#